data_AF-A0A1G1TJK0-F1
#
_entry.id   AF-A0A1G1TJK0-F1
#
_cell.length_a   1.000
_cell.length_b   1.000
_cell.length_c   1.000
_cell.angle_alpha   90.00
_cell.angle_beta   90.00
_cell.angle_gamma   90.00
#
_symmetry.space_group_name_H-M   'P 1'
#
loop_
_entity.id
_entity.type
_entity.pdbx_description
1 polymer ?
#
loop_
_entity_poly.entity_id
_entity_poly.type
_entity_poly.pdbx_seq_one_letter_code
_entity_poly.pdbx_strand_id
1 'polypeptide(L)'
;MTQPHLSDDALQLAAAAAPLPAAAAAHLPGCPRCQAQVAAYRQLFAAAAHLPPPAFAFDLAAAVLAQLPRPRPAFPWVLVLVAVPVLGVVGAFLALFGGALGQALHGLPAGLGAGLGGGGRLPRGRAVPGAAGPAPPANAPARFFVVFLQPARLRPVSCGITP
;
A
#
# COMPACT_ATOMS: atom_id res chain seq x y z
N MET A 1 -53.16 16.31 -4.89
CA MET A 1 -52.05 17.20 -5.27
C MET A 1 -50.76 16.38 -5.22
N THR A 2 -50.18 16.09 -6.38
CA THR A 2 -48.98 15.26 -6.57
C THR A 2 -47.73 16.13 -6.39
N GLN A 3 -47.29 16.30 -5.15
CA GLN A 3 -45.95 16.87 -4.95
C GLN A 3 -44.90 15.85 -5.41
N PRO A 4 -43.87 16.27 -6.14
CA PRO A 4 -42.80 15.39 -6.57
C PRO A 4 -42.06 14.86 -5.33
N HIS A 5 -42.09 13.54 -5.15
CA HIS A 5 -41.29 12.84 -4.13
C HIS A 5 -39.84 12.71 -4.60
N LEU A 6 -38.92 12.43 -3.66
CA LEU A 6 -37.54 12.13 -4.04
C LEU A 6 -37.46 10.88 -4.92
N SER A 7 -36.45 10.83 -5.79
CA SER A 7 -36.08 9.61 -6.49
C SER A 7 -35.59 8.56 -5.49
N ASP A 8 -35.71 7.29 -5.89
CA ASP A 8 -35.29 6.16 -5.06
C ASP A 8 -33.81 6.23 -4.70
N ASP A 9 -32.95 6.59 -5.66
CA ASP A 9 -31.51 6.78 -5.43
C ASP A 9 -31.22 7.78 -4.30
N ALA A 10 -31.97 8.88 -4.26
CA ALA A 10 -31.79 9.90 -3.23
C ALA A 10 -32.28 9.44 -1.85
N LEU A 11 -33.32 8.59 -1.81
CA LEU A 11 -33.78 7.94 -0.57
C LEU A 11 -32.76 6.91 -0.06
N GLN A 12 -32.16 6.12 -0.95
CA GLN A 12 -31.09 5.18 -0.60
C GLN A 12 -29.84 5.90 -0.09
N LEU A 13 -29.43 6.99 -0.74
CA LEU A 13 -28.34 7.87 -0.25
C LEU A 13 -28.66 8.43 1.15
N ALA A 14 -29.90 8.86 1.39
CA ALA A 14 -30.35 9.33 2.71
C ALA A 14 -30.31 8.23 3.78
N ALA A 15 -30.67 7.00 3.40
CA ALA A 15 -30.67 5.85 4.27
C ALA A 15 -29.23 5.40 4.61
N ALA A 16 -28.31 5.47 3.65
CA ALA A 16 -26.88 5.20 3.82
C ALA A 16 -26.12 6.30 4.58
N ALA A 17 -26.80 7.38 5.00
CA ALA A 17 -26.20 8.56 5.62
C ALA A 17 -25.08 9.21 4.77
N ALA A 18 -25.17 9.06 3.45
CA ALA A 18 -24.28 9.71 2.50
C ALA A 18 -24.67 11.19 2.30
N PRO A 19 -23.77 12.04 1.76
CA PRO A 19 -24.10 13.43 1.46
C PRO A 19 -25.24 13.52 0.44
N LEU A 20 -26.28 14.29 0.76
CA LEU A 20 -27.41 14.55 -0.14
C LEU A 20 -27.28 15.93 -0.82
N PRO A 21 -27.85 16.08 -2.02
CA PRO A 21 -28.09 17.39 -2.61
C PRO A 21 -28.94 18.27 -1.69
N ALA A 22 -28.65 19.58 -1.63
CA ALA A 22 -29.30 20.52 -0.71
C ALA A 22 -30.84 20.53 -0.84
N ALA A 23 -31.36 20.44 -2.06
CA ALA A 23 -32.80 20.41 -2.32
C ALA A 23 -33.48 19.15 -1.73
N ALA A 24 -32.81 18.00 -1.83
CA ALA A 24 -33.29 16.73 -1.28
C ALA A 24 -33.27 16.74 0.26
N ALA A 25 -32.21 17.29 0.85
CA ALA A 25 -32.08 17.44 2.31
C ALA A 25 -33.16 18.37 2.90
N ALA A 26 -33.52 19.44 2.19
CA ALA A 26 -34.57 20.37 2.61
C ALA A 26 -35.98 19.76 2.53
N HIS A 27 -36.23 18.87 1.56
CA HIS A 27 -37.54 18.23 1.38
C HIS A 27 -37.82 17.13 2.42
N LEU A 28 -36.81 16.38 2.81
CA LEU A 28 -36.92 15.21 3.69
C LEU A 28 -37.66 15.49 5.02
N PRO A 29 -37.37 16.57 5.79
CA PRO A 29 -38.11 16.86 7.02
C PRO A 29 -39.57 17.24 6.79
N GLY A 30 -39.94 17.72 5.59
CA GLY A 30 -41.30 18.15 5.25
C GLY A 30 -42.20 17.06 4.67
N CYS A 31 -41.66 15.90 4.29
CA CYS A 31 -42.43 14.84 3.62
C CYS A 31 -42.46 13.53 4.42
N PRO A 32 -43.59 13.18 5.08
CA PRO A 32 -43.67 11.98 5.91
C PRO A 32 -43.54 10.68 5.10
N ARG A 33 -43.97 10.68 3.83
CA ARG A 33 -43.83 9.53 2.94
C ARG A 33 -42.36 9.21 2.64
N CYS A 34 -41.57 10.23 2.30
CA CYS A 34 -40.13 10.08 2.06
C CYS A 34 -39.42 9.62 3.35
N GLN A 35 -39.79 10.15 4.51
CA GLN A 35 -39.24 9.71 5.80
C GLN A 35 -39.52 8.24 6.09
N ALA A 36 -40.76 7.79 5.87
CA ALA A 36 -41.14 6.39 6.05
C ALA A 36 -40.33 5.45 5.13
N GLN A 37 -40.09 5.85 3.88
CA GLN A 37 -39.28 5.08 2.93
C GLN A 37 -37.80 5.03 3.35
N VAL A 38 -37.23 6.15 3.79
CA VAL A 38 -35.84 6.17 4.32
C VAL A 38 -35.72 5.29 5.57
N ALA A 39 -36.72 5.29 6.45
CA ALA A 39 -36.73 4.41 7.62
C ALA A 39 -36.76 2.92 7.22
N ALA A 40 -37.57 2.56 6.22
CA ALA A 40 -37.61 1.20 5.67
C ALA A 40 -36.24 0.79 5.08
N TYR A 41 -35.61 1.63 4.27
CA TYR A 41 -34.26 1.37 3.75
C TYR A 41 -33.20 1.22 4.86
N ARG A 42 -33.27 2.06 5.90
CA ARG A 42 -32.38 1.93 7.07
C ARG A 42 -32.55 0.61 7.78
N GLN A 43 -33.77 0.10 7.91
CA GLN A 43 -34.01 -1.23 8.49
C GLN A 43 -33.41 -2.33 7.61
N LEU A 44 -33.53 -2.23 6.29
CA LEU A 44 -32.91 -3.17 5.35
C LEU A 44 -31.38 -3.16 5.47
N PHE A 45 -30.75 -1.99 5.53
CA PHE A 45 -29.30 -1.89 5.72
C PHE A 45 -28.86 -2.40 7.09
N ALA A 46 -29.62 -2.13 8.14
CA ALA A 46 -29.35 -2.68 9.47
C ALA A 46 -29.42 -4.22 9.44
N ALA A 47 -30.45 -4.80 8.82
CA ALA A 47 -30.56 -6.25 8.67
C ALA A 47 -29.40 -6.83 7.84
N ALA A 48 -29.02 -6.16 6.75
CA ALA A 48 -27.90 -6.56 5.91
C ALA A 48 -26.56 -6.54 6.65
N ALA A 49 -26.36 -5.59 7.57
CA ALA A 49 -25.15 -5.50 8.39
C ALA A 49 -24.98 -6.68 9.38
N HIS A 50 -26.06 -7.41 9.69
CA HIS A 50 -26.01 -8.60 10.55
C HIS A 50 -25.75 -9.89 9.77
N LEU A 51 -25.73 -9.84 8.44
CA LEU A 51 -25.38 -11.00 7.65
C LEU A 51 -23.90 -11.33 7.86
N PRO A 52 -23.54 -12.63 7.96
CA PRO A 52 -22.14 -13.02 8.07
C PRO A 52 -21.38 -12.50 6.84
N PRO A 53 -20.16 -11.96 7.03
CA PRO A 53 -19.36 -11.48 5.91
C PRO A 53 -19.17 -12.63 4.92
N PRO A 54 -19.37 -12.40 3.62
CA PRO A 54 -19.25 -13.46 2.63
C PRO A 54 -17.81 -13.98 2.60
N ALA A 55 -17.64 -15.24 2.99
CA ALA A 55 -16.38 -15.96 2.85
C ALA A 55 -16.33 -16.55 1.44
N PHE A 56 -15.62 -15.90 0.53
CA PHE A 56 -15.34 -16.47 -0.78
C PHE A 56 -14.27 -17.56 -0.64
N ALA A 57 -14.50 -18.72 -1.28
CA ALA A 57 -13.51 -19.81 -1.31
C ALA A 57 -12.28 -19.49 -2.18
N PHE A 58 -12.25 -18.32 -2.80
CA PHE A 58 -11.17 -17.82 -3.65
C PHE A 58 -10.82 -16.39 -3.25
N ASP A 59 -9.58 -16.00 -3.53
CA ASP A 59 -9.10 -14.64 -3.28
C ASP A 59 -9.74 -13.66 -4.28
N LEU A 60 -10.85 -13.05 -3.84
CA LEU A 60 -11.56 -12.03 -4.61
C LEU A 60 -10.66 -10.84 -4.93
N ALA A 61 -9.74 -10.47 -4.03
CA ALA A 61 -8.83 -9.35 -4.26
C ALA A 61 -7.88 -9.66 -5.42
N ALA A 62 -7.29 -10.86 -5.46
CA ALA A 62 -6.47 -11.30 -6.57
C ALA A 62 -7.26 -11.37 -7.89
N ALA A 63 -8.49 -11.90 -7.85
CA ALA A 63 -9.34 -12.00 -9.04
C ALA A 63 -9.71 -10.62 -9.60
N VAL A 64 -10.06 -9.66 -8.75
CA VAL A 64 -10.38 -8.29 -9.17
C VAL A 64 -9.13 -7.58 -9.66
N LEU A 65 -8.00 -7.68 -8.96
CA LEU A 65 -6.72 -7.08 -9.38
C LEU A 65 -6.24 -7.61 -10.74
N ALA A 66 -6.53 -8.86 -11.06
CA ALA A 66 -6.23 -9.42 -12.38
C ALA A 66 -7.06 -8.78 -13.50
N GLN A 67 -8.23 -8.25 -13.19
CA GLN A 67 -9.13 -7.59 -14.15
C GLN A 67 -8.88 -6.08 -14.29
N LEU A 68 -8.22 -5.45 -13.30
CA LEU A 68 -7.87 -4.03 -13.43
C LEU A 68 -6.87 -3.84 -14.58
N PRO A 69 -7.13 -2.89 -15.50
CA PRO A 69 -6.18 -2.56 -16.55
C PRO A 69 -4.86 -2.14 -15.90
N ARG A 70 -3.79 -2.89 -16.20
CA ARG A 70 -2.48 -2.63 -15.62
C ARG A 70 -2.11 -1.17 -15.88
N PRO A 71 -1.65 -0.42 -14.86
CA PRO A 71 -1.21 0.95 -15.06
C PRO A 71 -0.07 0.92 -16.06
N ARG A 72 -0.35 1.34 -17.30
CA ARG A 72 0.72 1.60 -18.27
C ARG A 72 1.50 2.78 -17.72
N PRO A 73 2.84 2.67 -17.57
CA PRO A 73 3.64 3.81 -17.16
C PRO A 73 3.39 4.93 -18.16
N ALA A 74 2.79 6.03 -17.69
CA ALA A 74 2.36 7.14 -18.54
C ALA A 74 3.54 7.75 -19.31
N PHE A 75 4.77 7.60 -18.81
CA PHE A 75 5.96 8.23 -19.35
C PHE A 75 7.19 7.30 -19.20
N PRO A 76 7.38 6.32 -20.10
CA PRO A 76 8.52 5.39 -20.04
C PRO A 76 9.87 6.10 -20.17
N TRP A 77 9.92 7.32 -20.71
CA TRP A 77 11.13 8.13 -20.82
C TRP A 77 11.65 8.65 -19.48
N VAL A 78 10.80 8.78 -18.45
CA VAL A 78 11.23 9.20 -17.10
C VAL A 78 12.15 8.14 -16.48
N LEU A 79 11.85 6.86 -16.70
CA LEU A 79 12.73 5.76 -16.28
C LEU A 79 14.10 5.85 -16.95
N VAL A 80 14.15 6.20 -18.23
CA VAL A 80 15.41 6.37 -18.96
C VAL A 80 16.19 7.58 -18.42
N LEU A 81 15.51 8.72 -18.20
CA LEU A 81 16.13 9.92 -17.63
C LEU A 81 16.72 9.70 -16.24
N VAL A 82 16.15 8.81 -15.43
CA VAL A 82 16.70 8.48 -14.11
C VAL A 82 17.78 7.40 -14.22
N ALA A 83 17.60 6.41 -15.09
CA ALA A 83 18.55 5.31 -15.24
C ALA A 83 19.91 5.78 -15.81
N VAL A 84 19.90 6.69 -16.79
CA VAL A 84 21.13 7.20 -17.43
C VAL A 84 22.10 7.87 -16.46
N PRO A 85 21.71 8.84 -15.61
CA PRO A 85 22.63 9.46 -14.67
C PRO A 85 23.12 8.47 -13.60
N VAL A 86 22.27 7.55 -13.14
CA VAL A 86 22.68 6.51 -12.17
C VAL A 86 23.75 5.61 -12.78
N LEU A 87 23.54 5.10 -14.01
CA LEU A 87 24.56 4.32 -14.72
C LEU A 87 25.81 5.16 -15.00
N GLY A 88 25.66 6.44 -15.32
CA GLY A 88 26.77 7.36 -15.54
C GLY A 88 27.65 7.52 -14.30
N VAL A 89 27.04 7.73 -13.12
CA VAL A 89 27.77 7.84 -11.85
C VAL A 89 28.48 6.54 -11.50
N VAL A 90 27.79 5.40 -11.64
CA VAL A 90 28.39 4.08 -11.39
C VAL A 90 29.56 3.83 -12.35
N GLY A 91 29.38 4.11 -13.64
CA GLY A 91 30.42 3.96 -14.65
C GLY A 91 31.63 4.88 -14.40
N ALA A 92 31.39 6.14 -14.06
CA ALA A 92 32.44 7.10 -13.72
C ALA A 92 33.22 6.65 -12.47
N PHE A 93 32.51 6.19 -11.44
CA PHE A 93 33.13 5.64 -10.24
C PHE A 93 34.01 4.43 -10.57
N LEU A 94 33.51 3.48 -11.36
CA LEU A 94 34.30 2.33 -11.81
C LEU A 94 35.49 2.75 -12.69
N ALA A 95 35.40 3.79 -13.51
CA ALA A 95 36.52 4.26 -14.31
C ALA A 95 37.60 4.93 -13.45
N LEU A 96 37.20 5.81 -12.53
CA LEU A 96 38.09 6.52 -11.60
C LEU A 96 38.79 5.57 -10.62
N PHE A 97 38.02 4.66 -10.01
CA PHE A 97 38.54 3.76 -8.99
C PHE A 97 39.03 2.43 -9.55
N GLY A 98 38.49 1.94 -10.66
CA GLY A 98 38.90 0.68 -11.28
C GLY A 98 40.32 0.73 -11.82
N GLY A 99 40.78 1.88 -12.32
CA GLY A 99 42.20 2.06 -12.67
C GLY A 99 43.12 1.94 -11.46
N ALA A 100 42.77 2.59 -10.35
CA ALA A 100 43.52 2.50 -9.10
C ALA A 100 43.48 1.09 -8.47
N LEU A 101 42.32 0.43 -8.53
CA LEU A 101 42.14 -0.93 -8.04
C LEU A 101 42.92 -1.94 -8.90
N GLY A 102 42.94 -1.76 -10.22
CA GLY A 102 43.74 -2.54 -11.15
C GLY A 102 45.23 -2.43 -10.85
N GLN A 103 45.75 -1.22 -10.62
CA GLN A 103 47.15 -1.03 -10.24
C GLN A 103 47.48 -1.61 -8.85
N ALA A 104 46.58 -1.48 -7.87
CA ALA A 104 46.75 -2.11 -6.56
C ALA A 104 46.75 -3.65 -6.64
N LEU A 105 45.91 -4.24 -7.49
CA LEU A 105 45.86 -5.69 -7.73
C LEU A 105 47.06 -6.20 -8.51
N HIS A 106 47.62 -5.43 -9.45
CA HIS A 106 48.86 -5.77 -10.14
C HIS A 106 50.11 -5.70 -9.23
N GLY A 107 50.09 -4.88 -8.19
CA GLY A 107 51.13 -4.85 -7.14
C GLY A 107 51.02 -5.98 -6.11
N LEU A 108 49.84 -6.58 -5.96
CA LEU A 108 49.55 -7.65 -5.01
C LEU A 108 50.33 -8.96 -5.24
N PRO A 109 50.53 -9.49 -6.48
CA PRO A 109 51.35 -10.68 -6.70
C PRO A 109 52.84 -10.46 -6.39
N ALA A 110 53.36 -9.24 -6.56
CA ALA A 110 54.74 -8.91 -6.20
C ALA A 110 54.95 -8.86 -4.67
N GLY A 111 53.94 -8.42 -3.91
CA GLY A 111 53.95 -8.45 -2.44
C GLY A 111 53.74 -9.86 -1.86
N LEU A 112 52.89 -10.68 -2.48
CA LEU A 112 52.62 -12.05 -2.00
C LEU A 112 53.81 -13.01 -2.24
N GLY A 113 54.59 -12.80 -3.31
CA GLY A 113 55.79 -13.60 -3.60
C GLY A 113 56.94 -13.39 -2.60
N ALA A 114 57.04 -12.20 -2.00
CA ALA A 114 58.09 -11.88 -1.03
C ALA A 114 57.76 -12.34 0.41
N GLY A 115 56.48 -12.60 0.72
CA GLY A 115 56.03 -12.99 2.07
C GLY A 115 55.93 -14.50 2.33
N LEU A 116 55.95 -15.35 1.29
CA LEU A 116 55.67 -16.79 1.41
C LEU A 116 56.92 -17.70 1.52
N GLY A 117 58.12 -17.12 1.73
CA GLY A 117 59.34 -17.88 2.06
C GLY A 117 59.46 -18.31 3.53
N GLY A 118 58.58 -17.84 4.41
CA GLY A 118 58.59 -18.19 5.84
C GLY A 118 57.61 -19.32 6.15
N GLY A 119 58.11 -20.54 6.25
CA GLY A 119 57.34 -21.71 6.69
C GLY A 119 56.74 -21.54 8.09
N GLY A 120 55.46 -21.15 8.15
CA GLY A 120 54.66 -21.10 9.36
C GLY A 120 53.62 -22.21 9.34
N ARG A 121 53.81 -23.24 10.17
CA ARG A 121 52.89 -24.35 10.41
C ARG A 121 51.43 -23.91 10.46
N LEU A 122 50.59 -24.50 9.62
CA LEU A 122 49.14 -24.51 9.78
C LEU A 122 48.77 -25.25 11.09
N PRO A 123 48.13 -24.60 12.07
CA PRO A 123 47.48 -25.33 13.15
C PRO A 123 46.33 -26.15 12.58
N ARG A 124 46.46 -27.45 12.81
CA ARG A 124 45.51 -28.52 12.51
C ARG A 124 44.12 -28.15 13.05
N GLY A 125 43.12 -28.42 12.23
CA GLY A 125 41.74 -27.97 12.39
C GLY A 125 41.11 -28.27 13.74
N ARG A 126 40.25 -27.34 14.16
CA ARG A 126 39.23 -27.59 15.17
C ARG A 126 37.90 -27.69 14.45
N ALA A 127 37.37 -28.90 14.41
CA ALA A 127 36.02 -29.17 13.95
C ALA A 127 35.02 -28.35 14.79
N VAL A 128 34.17 -27.58 14.11
CA VAL A 128 33.01 -26.94 14.71
C VAL A 128 31.87 -27.97 14.68
N PRO A 129 31.39 -28.48 15.83
CA PRO A 129 30.21 -29.33 15.86
C PRO A 129 28.97 -28.50 15.52
N GLY A 130 28.08 -29.14 14.75
CA GLY A 130 26.90 -28.54 14.18
C GLY A 130 25.99 -27.86 15.20
N ALA A 131 25.60 -26.62 14.90
CA ALA A 131 24.44 -25.98 15.47
C ALA A 131 23.24 -26.27 14.55
N ALA A 132 22.46 -27.27 14.92
CA ALA A 132 21.09 -27.43 14.45
C ALA A 132 20.29 -26.17 14.84
N GLY A 133 19.59 -25.58 13.88
CA GLY A 133 18.90 -24.30 14.05
C GLY A 133 17.59 -24.38 14.84
N PRO A 134 16.93 -23.23 15.06
CA PRO A 134 15.49 -23.20 15.22
C PRO A 134 14.80 -22.92 13.88
N ALA A 135 13.80 -23.74 13.59
CA ALA A 135 12.89 -23.57 12.46
C ALA A 135 12.16 -22.21 12.53
N PRO A 136 11.89 -21.56 11.39
CA PRO A 136 11.03 -20.38 11.36
C PRO A 136 9.59 -20.76 11.75
N PRO A 137 8.90 -19.96 12.58
CA PRO A 137 7.50 -20.21 12.89
C PRO A 137 6.66 -20.08 11.61
N ALA A 138 6.11 -21.21 11.17
CA ALA A 138 4.96 -21.24 10.28
C ALA A 138 3.77 -20.59 11.01
N ASN A 139 3.07 -19.68 10.33
CA ASN A 139 1.86 -19.00 10.80
C ASN A 139 2.09 -17.83 11.78
N ALA A 140 2.60 -16.71 11.27
CA ALA A 140 2.12 -15.41 11.71
C ALA A 140 0.99 -15.00 10.75
N PRO A 141 -0.27 -14.89 11.18
CA PRO A 141 -1.29 -14.29 10.35
C PRO A 141 -0.87 -12.85 10.10
N ALA A 142 -0.69 -12.50 8.82
CA ALA A 142 -0.58 -11.12 8.40
C ALA A 142 -1.78 -10.38 8.98
N ARG A 143 -1.55 -9.64 10.07
CA ARG A 143 -2.49 -8.65 10.57
C ARG A 143 -2.57 -7.61 9.47
N PHE A 144 -3.52 -7.82 8.55
CA PHE A 144 -4.08 -6.77 7.74
C PHE A 144 -4.59 -5.72 8.73
N PHE A 145 -3.73 -4.74 9.01
CA PHE A 145 -4.18 -3.44 9.43
C PHE A 145 -5.00 -2.91 8.26
N VAL A 146 -6.29 -3.26 8.25
CA VAL A 146 -7.29 -2.47 7.57
C VAL A 146 -7.25 -1.13 8.29
N VAL A 147 -6.40 -0.24 7.80
CA VAL A 147 -6.51 1.18 8.05
C VAL A 147 -7.86 1.56 7.45
N PHE A 148 -8.91 1.44 8.27
CA PHE A 148 -10.13 2.18 8.04
C PHE A 148 -9.67 3.62 7.91
N LEU A 149 -9.72 4.16 6.68
CA LEU A 149 -9.75 5.59 6.46
C LEU A 149 -10.95 6.11 7.24
N GLN A 150 -10.71 6.48 8.49
CA GLN A 150 -11.64 7.25 9.29
C GLN A 150 -11.72 8.61 8.57
N PRO A 151 -12.84 8.97 7.95
CA PRO A 151 -12.97 10.27 7.31
C PRO A 151 -12.75 11.31 8.41
N ALA A 152 -11.66 12.05 8.29
CA ALA A 152 -11.35 13.16 9.18
C ALA A 152 -12.60 14.04 9.24
N ARG A 153 -13.25 14.06 10.41
CA ARG A 153 -14.29 15.03 10.73
C ARG A 153 -13.61 16.40 10.70
N LEU A 154 -13.64 17.05 9.55
CA LEU A 154 -13.35 18.46 9.42
C LEU A 154 -14.39 19.18 10.28
N ARG A 155 -13.96 19.60 11.47
CA ARG A 155 -14.73 20.52 12.30
C ARG A 155 -14.84 21.83 11.52
N PRO A 156 -16.05 22.38 11.31
CA PRO A 156 -16.17 23.70 10.73
C PRO A 156 -15.53 24.70 11.70
N VAL A 157 -14.48 25.37 11.23
CA VAL A 157 -13.93 26.56 11.88
C VAL A 157 -14.98 27.64 11.72
N SER A 158 -15.76 27.86 12.79
CA SER A 158 -16.69 28.96 12.89
C SER A 158 -15.88 30.25 13.07
N CYS A 159 -15.55 30.92 11.96
CA CYS A 159 -15.11 32.31 12.01
C CYS A 159 -16.32 33.17 12.41
N GLY A 160 -16.48 33.37 13.71
CA GLY A 160 -17.36 34.39 14.26
C GLY A 160 -16.83 35.77 13.88
N ILE A 161 -17.47 36.40 12.90
CA ILE A 161 -17.36 37.84 12.66
C ILE A 161 -18.65 38.46 13.20
N THR A 162 -18.50 39.18 14.31
CA THR A 162 -19.47 40.13 14.85
C THR A 162 -18.70 41.21 15.59
N PRO A 163 -19.18 42.46 15.65
CA PRO A 163 -19.94 43.23 14.66
C PRO A 163 -19.07 44.26 13.90
#